data_AF-A0A955S190-F1
#
_entry.id   AF-A0A955S190-F1
#
_cell.length_a   1.000
_cell.length_b   1.000
_cell.length_c   1.000
_cell.angle_alpha   90.00
_cell.angle_beta   90.00
_cell.angle_gamma   90.00
#
_symmetry.space_group_name_H-M   'P 1'
#
loop_
_entity.id
_entity.type
_entity.pdbx_description
1 polymer ?
#
loop_
_entity_poly.entity_id
_entity_poly.type
_entity_poly.pdbx_seq_one_letter_code
_entity_poly.pdbx_strand_id
1 'polypeptide(L)'
;MILKNIHHMEFENEKDIDESWKESAFSQQDIQPSSSSEGSKLYTGSDWSKDNDESEDPSNAMEEAISSGQIDEMFANYVTTLAYQSMIFLGQVPNPVTEEVEFNLEQAKLIIDTLAMIQEKTNGNLTDQEGQLLGTALYELQMKFNEIVQQASQSGENPS
;
A
#
# COMPACT_ATOMS: atom_id res chain seq x y z
N MET A 1 25.05 52.83 0.51
CA MET A 1 25.92 51.97 -0.32
C MET A 1 26.62 50.99 0.63
N ILE A 2 26.16 49.73 0.69
CA ILE A 2 26.86 48.49 0.26
C ILE A 2 28.28 48.36 0.87
N LEU A 3 28.75 47.31 1.56
CA LEU A 3 28.57 45.85 1.48
C LEU A 3 29.03 45.14 2.78
N LYS A 4 28.33 44.05 3.13
CA LYS A 4 28.78 42.66 3.43
C LYS A 4 30.10 42.39 4.19
N ASN A 5 30.02 41.56 5.24
CA ASN A 5 30.57 40.18 5.24
C ASN A 5 30.42 39.53 6.63
N ILE A 6 29.38 38.71 6.79
CA ILE A 6 29.21 37.76 7.90
C ILE A 6 29.60 36.38 7.35
N HIS A 7 30.51 35.74 8.08
CA HIS A 7 30.95 34.34 8.06
C HIS A 7 30.69 33.50 6.80
N HIS A 8 31.80 33.21 6.12
CA HIS A 8 31.97 32.07 5.22
C HIS A 8 31.97 30.79 6.08
N MET A 9 30.91 29.99 5.98
CA MET A 9 30.95 28.56 6.29
C MET A 9 31.52 27.86 5.06
N GLU A 10 32.68 27.23 5.20
CA GLU A 10 33.20 26.28 4.23
C GLU A 10 32.30 25.04 4.28
N PHE A 11 31.54 24.86 3.20
CA PHE A 11 30.90 23.59 2.86
C PHE A 11 31.98 22.68 2.28
N GLU A 12 32.39 21.66 3.02
CA GLU A 12 32.96 20.47 2.40
C GLU A 12 31.79 19.62 1.87
N ASN A 13 31.75 19.52 0.55
CA ASN A 13 30.82 18.70 -0.20
C ASN A 13 31.67 17.74 -1.02
N GLU A 14 31.83 16.49 -0.58
CA GLU A 14 32.32 15.43 -1.46
C GLU A 14 31.77 14.06 -1.02
N LYS A 15 30.77 13.62 -1.81
CA LYS A 15 30.50 12.25 -2.29
C LYS A 15 31.04 11.06 -1.49
N ASP A 16 30.13 10.24 -0.97
CA ASP A 16 29.90 8.86 -1.45
C ASP A 16 28.73 8.25 -0.66
N ILE A 17 27.52 8.37 -1.21
CA ILE A 17 26.38 7.58 -0.73
C ILE A 17 26.36 6.34 -1.60
N ASP A 18 27.19 5.40 -1.19
CA ASP A 18 27.44 4.10 -1.82
C ASP A 18 26.15 3.28 -1.85
N GLU A 19 25.87 2.62 -2.98
CA GLU A 19 24.69 1.78 -3.27
C GLU A 19 24.65 0.47 -2.45
N SER A 20 25.18 0.48 -1.22
CA SER A 20 25.38 -0.68 -0.33
C SER A 20 24.10 -1.27 0.28
N TRP A 21 22.95 -0.61 0.11
CA TRP A 21 21.69 -1.12 0.66
C TRP A 21 20.96 -2.11 -0.25
N LYS A 22 21.35 -2.23 -1.53
CA LYS A 22 20.69 -3.13 -2.49
C LYS A 22 21.24 -4.57 -2.48
N GLU A 23 22.46 -4.80 -1.99
CA GLU A 23 23.05 -6.15 -1.97
C GLU A 23 22.93 -6.86 -0.61
N SER A 24 22.63 -6.11 0.46
CA SER A 24 22.45 -6.70 1.81
C SER A 24 21.10 -7.40 2.01
N ALA A 25 20.14 -7.19 1.11
CA ALA A 25 18.80 -7.79 1.20
C ALA A 25 18.70 -9.18 0.56
N PHE A 26 19.71 -9.66 -0.16
CA PHE A 26 19.61 -10.87 -1.00
C PHE A 26 20.61 -12.00 -0.68
N SER A 27 21.33 -11.97 0.45
CA SER A 27 22.19 -13.11 0.81
C SER A 27 22.30 -13.31 2.30
N GLN A 28 21.48 -14.22 2.82
CA GLN A 28 21.84 -15.12 3.92
C GLN A 28 20.85 -16.30 3.96
N GLN A 29 21.31 -17.41 3.40
CA GLN A 29 20.77 -18.74 3.60
C GLN A 29 21.53 -19.38 4.78
N ASP A 30 20.78 -20.07 5.64
CA ASP A 30 21.20 -20.94 6.75
C ASP A 30 21.60 -20.29 8.10
N ILE A 31 20.67 -20.30 9.07
CA ILE A 31 20.81 -20.80 10.46
C ILE A 31 19.40 -20.94 11.08
N GLN A 32 19.07 -22.13 11.59
CA GLN A 32 18.06 -22.42 12.63
C GLN A 32 18.77 -23.22 13.75
N PRO A 33 18.26 -23.39 15.02
CA PRO A 33 16.86 -23.33 15.46
C PRO A 33 16.53 -22.79 16.90
N SER A 34 15.21 -22.68 17.17
CA SER A 34 14.47 -22.77 18.47
C SER A 34 14.48 -21.54 19.41
N SER A 35 13.40 -21.12 20.11
CA SER A 35 12.03 -21.63 20.35
C SER A 35 11.12 -20.50 20.89
N SER A 36 9.83 -20.56 20.51
CA SER A 36 8.62 -20.10 21.25
C SER A 36 8.34 -18.60 21.45
N SER A 37 7.47 -18.01 20.61
CA SER A 37 6.01 -17.89 20.87
C SER A 37 5.33 -17.09 19.74
N GLU A 38 4.62 -17.82 18.87
CA GLU A 38 3.46 -17.44 18.03
C GLU A 38 3.41 -15.99 17.51
N GLY A 39 4.35 -15.68 16.62
CA GLY A 39 4.32 -14.51 15.74
C GLY A 39 3.59 -14.82 14.42
N SER A 40 2.75 -13.88 14.03
CA SER A 40 1.94 -13.79 12.82
C SER A 40 2.61 -14.32 11.55
N LYS A 41 1.94 -15.27 10.90
CA LYS A 41 2.22 -15.66 9.51
C LYS A 41 2.00 -14.43 8.61
N LEU A 42 3.09 -13.92 8.08
CA LEU A 42 3.15 -12.95 7.00
C LEU A 42 2.32 -13.44 5.80
N TYR A 43 1.35 -12.64 5.38
CA TYR A 43 0.59 -12.83 4.15
C TYR A 43 1.27 -12.02 3.04
N THR A 44 2.39 -12.54 2.54
CA THR A 44 2.84 -12.21 1.19
C THR A 44 1.96 -13.00 0.24
N GLY A 45 1.07 -12.33 -0.49
CA GLY A 45 0.31 -12.86 -1.63
C GLY A 45 -0.40 -14.20 -1.38
N SER A 46 -1.72 -14.17 -1.19
CA SER A 46 -2.49 -15.42 -1.19
C SER A 46 -2.36 -16.12 -2.54
N ASP A 47 -1.54 -17.17 -2.53
CA ASP A 47 -1.93 -18.56 -2.79
C ASP A 47 -3.03 -18.74 -3.85
N TRP A 48 -2.60 -18.67 -5.11
CA TRP A 48 -3.30 -19.17 -6.30
C TRP A 48 -3.06 -20.68 -6.53
N SER A 49 -2.71 -21.46 -5.49
CA SER A 49 -2.48 -22.90 -5.64
C SER A 49 -3.79 -23.69 -5.50
N LYS A 50 -4.56 -23.74 -6.59
CA LYS A 50 -5.22 -24.98 -7.06
C LYS A 50 -5.67 -24.82 -8.51
N ASP A 51 -4.86 -25.42 -9.36
CA ASP A 51 -5.17 -25.87 -10.71
C ASP A 51 -5.47 -24.77 -11.74
N ASN A 52 -4.47 -23.94 -12.04
CA ASN A 52 -4.15 -23.66 -13.44
C ASN A 52 -2.68 -23.24 -13.62
N ASP A 53 -2.06 -23.84 -14.62
CA ASP A 53 -0.65 -23.77 -15.00
C ASP A 53 -0.44 -22.56 -15.92
N GLU A 54 -0.01 -21.42 -15.36
CA GLU A 54 0.92 -20.45 -15.96
C GLU A 54 1.07 -19.25 -15.00
N SER A 55 2.31 -18.90 -14.69
CA SER A 55 2.66 -17.76 -13.83
C SER A 55 2.36 -16.45 -14.54
N GLU A 56 1.12 -15.99 -14.47
CA GLU A 56 0.77 -14.63 -14.87
C GLU A 56 0.97 -13.68 -13.69
N ASP A 57 1.85 -12.71 -13.87
CA ASP A 57 1.96 -11.56 -12.99
C ASP A 57 0.56 -10.91 -12.85
N PRO A 58 0.01 -10.73 -11.64
CA PRO A 58 -1.31 -10.14 -11.45
C PRO A 58 -1.43 -8.74 -12.07
N SER A 59 -0.32 -8.02 -12.28
CA SER A 59 -0.32 -6.77 -13.04
C SER A 59 -0.62 -6.97 -14.53
N ASN A 60 -0.13 -8.04 -15.17
CA ASN A 60 -0.45 -8.38 -16.56
C ASN A 60 -1.92 -8.78 -16.72
N ALA A 61 -2.46 -9.58 -15.79
CA ALA A 61 -3.86 -10.01 -15.86
C ALA A 61 -4.84 -8.82 -15.80
N MET A 62 -4.54 -7.80 -14.99
CA MET A 62 -5.36 -6.60 -14.94
C MET A 62 -5.21 -5.74 -16.21
N GLU A 63 -4.00 -5.62 -16.75
CA GLU A 63 -3.75 -4.86 -17.99
C GLU A 63 -4.40 -5.53 -19.22
N GLU A 64 -4.44 -6.86 -19.27
CA GLU A 64 -5.20 -7.62 -20.26
C GLU A 64 -6.71 -7.49 -20.08
N ALA A 65 -7.22 -7.50 -18.84
CA ALA A 65 -8.64 -7.29 -18.56
C ALA A 65 -9.11 -5.88 -18.97
N ILE A 66 -8.27 -4.86 -18.77
CA ILE A 66 -8.54 -3.50 -19.25
C ILE A 66 -8.48 -3.45 -20.79
N SER A 67 -7.42 -4.01 -21.40
CA SER A 67 -7.23 -4.01 -22.86
C SER A 67 -8.31 -4.80 -23.62
N SER A 68 -8.84 -5.87 -23.01
CA SER A 68 -9.94 -6.67 -23.55
C SER A 68 -11.33 -6.07 -23.29
N GLY A 69 -11.41 -4.95 -22.55
CA GLY A 69 -12.66 -4.27 -22.22
C GLY A 69 -13.51 -4.98 -21.16
N GLN A 70 -12.93 -5.92 -20.42
CA GLN A 70 -13.59 -6.59 -19.30
C GLN A 70 -13.68 -5.69 -18.06
N ILE A 71 -12.77 -4.72 -17.95
CA ILE A 71 -12.78 -3.67 -16.94
C ILE A 71 -12.74 -2.33 -17.67
N ASP A 72 -13.65 -1.41 -17.33
CA ASP A 72 -13.54 -0.03 -17.77
C ASP A 72 -12.30 0.64 -17.14
N GLU A 73 -11.43 1.22 -17.96
CA GLU A 73 -10.18 1.84 -17.52
C GLU A 73 -10.42 2.96 -16.50
N MET A 74 -11.49 3.74 -16.68
CA MET A 74 -11.80 4.86 -15.79
C MET A 74 -12.33 4.35 -14.45
N PHE A 75 -13.14 3.29 -14.44
CA PHE A 75 -13.55 2.61 -13.23
C PHE A 75 -12.35 2.03 -12.47
N ALA A 76 -11.45 1.32 -13.17
CA ALA A 76 -10.25 0.76 -12.57
C ALA A 76 -9.38 1.83 -11.91
N ASN A 77 -9.07 2.89 -12.65
CA ASN A 77 -8.27 4.01 -12.14
C ASN A 77 -8.92 4.68 -10.93
N TYR A 78 -10.25 4.81 -10.92
CA TYR A 78 -10.98 5.41 -9.81
C TYR A 78 -10.87 4.56 -8.53
N VAL A 79 -11.11 3.24 -8.63
CA VAL A 79 -10.97 2.32 -7.49
C VAL A 79 -9.55 2.30 -6.96
N THR A 80 -8.55 2.18 -7.84
CA THR A 80 -7.13 2.17 -7.47
C THR A 80 -6.70 3.47 -6.82
N THR A 81 -7.14 4.62 -7.33
CA THR A 81 -6.81 5.93 -6.75
C THR A 81 -7.37 6.09 -5.34
N LEU A 82 -8.63 5.69 -5.12
CA LEU A 82 -9.24 5.71 -3.79
C LEU A 82 -8.52 4.74 -2.84
N ALA A 83 -8.21 3.53 -3.28
CA ALA A 83 -7.48 2.56 -2.47
C ALA A 83 -6.12 3.10 -2.04
N TYR A 84 -5.36 3.68 -2.97
CA TYR A 84 -4.07 4.31 -2.70
C TYR A 84 -4.17 5.46 -1.68
N GLN A 85 -5.17 6.34 -1.83
CA GLN A 85 -5.42 7.43 -0.87
C GLN A 85 -5.74 6.89 0.53
N SER A 86 -6.54 5.81 0.63
CA SER A 86 -6.83 5.15 1.91
C SER A 86 -5.54 4.59 2.53
N MET A 87 -4.66 3.96 1.74
CA MET A 87 -3.36 3.47 2.24
C MET A 87 -2.45 4.59 2.75
N ILE A 88 -2.44 5.77 2.09
CA ILE A 88 -1.72 6.96 2.59
C ILE A 88 -2.26 7.34 3.96
N PHE A 89 -3.58 7.49 4.12
CA PHE A 89 -4.17 7.87 5.41
C PHE A 89 -4.05 6.80 6.50
N LEU A 90 -3.81 5.53 6.12
CA LEU A 90 -3.46 4.45 7.06
C LEU A 90 -1.97 4.43 7.42
N GLY A 91 -1.17 5.38 6.91
CA GLY A 91 0.28 5.43 7.12
C GLY A 91 1.05 4.26 6.49
N GLN A 92 0.44 3.54 5.54
CA GLN A 92 1.08 2.40 4.87
C GLN A 92 2.01 2.84 3.74
N VAL A 93 1.74 4.01 3.15
CA VAL A 93 2.49 4.59 2.05
C VAL A 93 2.73 6.07 2.36
N PRO A 94 3.95 6.61 2.14
CA PRO A 94 4.18 8.05 2.29
C PRO A 94 3.37 8.83 1.26
N ASN A 95 2.92 10.02 1.62
CA ASN A 95 2.25 10.90 0.67
C ASN A 95 3.26 11.31 -0.43
N PRO A 96 2.96 11.11 -1.72
CA PRO A 96 3.89 11.41 -2.81
C PRO A 96 4.17 12.90 -3.04
N VAL A 97 3.38 13.79 -2.43
CA VAL A 97 3.52 15.25 -2.53
C VAL A 97 4.31 15.81 -1.36
N THR A 98 4.01 15.37 -0.14
CA THR A 98 4.69 15.87 1.07
C THR A 98 5.91 15.05 1.45
N GLU A 99 6.03 13.82 0.91
CA GLU A 99 7.02 12.80 1.30
C GLU A 99 6.91 12.35 2.77
N GLU A 100 5.85 12.77 3.47
CA GLU A 100 5.60 12.44 4.87
C GLU A 100 4.60 11.28 5.00
N VAL A 101 4.76 10.50 6.08
CA VAL A 101 3.77 9.51 6.46
C VAL A 101 2.59 10.22 7.12
N GLU A 102 1.44 10.19 6.46
CA GLU A 102 0.20 10.71 7.01
C GLU A 102 -0.53 9.62 7.79
N PHE A 103 -1.20 9.99 8.87
CA PHE A 103 -2.03 9.05 9.64
C PHE A 103 -3.33 9.71 10.04
N ASN A 104 -4.42 9.33 9.37
CA ASN A 104 -5.76 9.84 9.59
C ASN A 104 -6.81 8.74 9.40
N LEU A 105 -7.15 8.07 10.50
CA LEU A 105 -8.11 6.97 10.49
C LEU A 105 -9.52 7.38 10.05
N GLU A 106 -9.93 8.62 10.34
CA GLU A 106 -11.24 9.12 9.91
C GLU A 106 -11.33 9.23 8.38
N GLN A 107 -10.29 9.79 7.75
CA GLN A 107 -10.23 9.90 6.29
C GLN A 107 -10.08 8.53 5.61
N ALA A 108 -9.24 7.64 6.18
CA ALA A 108 -9.13 6.28 5.68
C ALA A 108 -10.48 5.55 5.71
N LYS A 109 -11.23 5.69 6.82
CA LYS A 109 -12.57 5.11 6.97
C LYS A 109 -13.57 5.70 5.98
N LEU A 110 -13.56 7.02 5.79
CA LEU A 110 -14.45 7.69 4.83
C LEU A 110 -14.29 7.11 3.41
N ILE A 111 -13.05 6.86 2.99
CA ILE A 111 -12.76 6.26 1.68
C ILE A 111 -13.24 4.80 1.61
N ILE A 112 -12.99 4.00 2.65
CA ILE A 112 -13.47 2.60 2.71
C ILE A 112 -14.99 2.55 2.64
N ASP A 113 -15.68 3.41 3.40
CA ASP A 113 -17.14 3.50 3.37
C ASP A 113 -17.65 3.97 1.99
N THR A 114 -16.90 4.86 1.32
CA THR A 114 -17.21 5.30 -0.05
C THR A 114 -17.12 4.14 -1.05
N LEU A 115 -16.04 3.35 -1.01
CA LEU A 115 -15.89 2.16 -1.85
C LEU A 115 -17.00 1.13 -1.57
N ALA A 116 -17.38 0.94 -0.30
CA ALA A 116 -18.44 0.02 0.09
C ALA A 116 -19.81 0.50 -0.44
N MET A 117 -20.07 1.80 -0.34
CA MET A 117 -21.27 2.42 -0.89
C MET A 117 -21.31 2.31 -2.42
N ILE A 118 -20.18 2.47 -3.12
CA ILE A 118 -20.10 2.24 -4.57
C ILE A 118 -20.49 0.79 -4.86
N GLN A 119 -19.90 -0.20 -4.19
CA GLN A 119 -20.22 -1.62 -4.40
C GLN A 119 -21.72 -1.92 -4.21
N GLU A 120 -22.34 -1.32 -3.18
CA GLU A 120 -23.78 -1.48 -2.92
C GLU A 120 -24.61 -0.84 -4.04
N LYS A 121 -24.29 0.40 -4.45
CA LYS A 121 -25.06 1.15 -5.44
C LYS A 121 -24.85 0.70 -6.88
N THR A 122 -23.74 0.03 -7.17
CA THR A 122 -23.43 -0.52 -8.49
C THR A 122 -23.71 -2.01 -8.60
N ASN A 123 -24.29 -2.64 -7.57
CA ASN A 123 -24.63 -4.06 -7.60
C ASN A 123 -25.52 -4.39 -8.82
N GLY A 124 -25.11 -5.38 -9.61
CA GLY A 124 -25.77 -5.78 -10.86
C GLY A 124 -25.40 -4.95 -12.09
N ASN A 125 -24.61 -3.88 -11.95
CA ASN A 125 -24.07 -3.08 -13.06
C ASN A 125 -22.57 -3.32 -13.32
N LEU A 126 -21.89 -4.04 -12.42
CA LEU A 126 -20.46 -4.36 -12.56
C LEU A 126 -20.28 -5.62 -13.42
N THR A 127 -19.22 -5.65 -14.22
CA THR A 127 -18.71 -6.91 -14.77
C THR A 127 -18.14 -7.79 -13.64
N ASP A 128 -17.95 -9.08 -13.91
CA ASP A 128 -17.32 -9.98 -12.94
C ASP A 128 -15.93 -9.49 -12.52
N GLN A 129 -15.15 -8.95 -13.46
CA GLN A 129 -13.80 -8.44 -13.21
C GLN A 129 -13.82 -7.12 -12.43
N GLU A 130 -14.74 -6.20 -12.75
CA GLU A 130 -14.93 -4.97 -11.97
C GLU A 130 -15.37 -5.27 -10.53
N GLY A 131 -16.25 -6.26 -10.36
CA GLY A 131 -16.68 -6.74 -9.05
C GLY A 131 -15.53 -7.33 -8.24
N GLN A 132 -14.67 -8.13 -8.88
CA GLN A 132 -13.46 -8.68 -8.26
C GLN A 132 -12.47 -7.60 -7.86
N LEU A 133 -12.20 -6.63 -8.73
CA LEU A 133 -11.32 -5.50 -8.44
C LEU A 133 -11.79 -4.72 -7.21
N LEU A 134 -13.05 -4.27 -7.22
CA LEU A 134 -13.62 -3.49 -6.13
C LEU A 134 -13.70 -4.30 -4.83
N GLY A 135 -14.08 -5.58 -4.92
CA GLY A 135 -14.16 -6.47 -3.77
C GLY A 135 -12.81 -6.73 -3.11
N THR A 136 -11.77 -6.94 -3.92
CA THR A 136 -10.40 -7.17 -3.43
C THR A 136 -9.87 -5.93 -2.73
N ALA A 137 -9.98 -4.75 -3.37
CA ALA A 137 -9.56 -3.49 -2.76
C ALA A 137 -10.28 -3.22 -1.42
N LEU A 138 -11.59 -3.43 -1.37
CA LEU A 138 -12.36 -3.27 -0.13
C LEU A 138 -11.90 -4.21 0.98
N TYR A 139 -11.72 -5.48 0.66
CA TYR A 139 -11.30 -6.49 1.63
C TYR A 139 -9.93 -6.14 2.25
N GLU A 140 -8.95 -5.80 1.40
CA GLU A 140 -7.60 -5.47 1.85
C GLU A 140 -7.59 -4.23 2.76
N LEU A 141 -8.28 -3.16 2.36
CA LEU A 141 -8.35 -1.93 3.14
C LEU A 141 -9.05 -2.15 4.48
N GLN A 142 -10.13 -2.92 4.51
CA GLN A 142 -10.85 -3.24 5.74
C GLN A 142 -9.98 -4.05 6.71
N MET A 143 -9.24 -5.04 6.20
CA MET A 143 -8.29 -5.80 7.03
C MET A 143 -7.22 -4.88 7.62
N LYS A 144 -6.58 -4.05 6.80
CA LYS A 144 -5.55 -3.11 7.26
C LYS A 144 -6.08 -2.10 8.27
N PHE A 145 -7.24 -1.51 7.99
CA PHE A 145 -7.90 -0.58 8.90
C PHE A 145 -8.18 -1.24 10.26
N ASN A 146 -8.74 -2.45 10.26
CA ASN A 146 -9.05 -3.18 11.48
C ASN A 146 -7.79 -3.57 12.27
N GLU A 147 -6.73 -3.99 11.60
CA GLU A 147 -5.41 -4.27 12.22
C GLU A 147 -4.90 -3.03 12.96
N ILE A 148 -4.91 -1.88 12.30
CA ILE A 148 -4.42 -0.62 12.85
C ILE A 148 -5.30 -0.13 14.02
N VAL A 149 -6.62 -0.19 13.89
CA VAL A 149 -7.54 0.19 14.97
C VAL A 149 -7.36 -0.70 16.20
N GLN A 150 -7.13 -2.01 16.00
CA GLN A 150 -6.83 -2.93 17.10
C GLN A 150 -5.49 -2.61 17.76
N GLN A 151 -4.46 -2.31 16.97
CA GLN A 151 -3.15 -1.91 17.49
C GLN A 151 -3.26 -0.63 18.31
N ALA A 152 -3.91 0.42 17.81
CA ALA A 152 -4.11 1.68 18.51
C ALA A 152 -4.88 1.51 19.83
N SER A 153 -5.86 0.60 19.87
CA SER A 153 -6.61 0.27 21.09
C SER A 153 -5.77 -0.47 22.14
N GLN A 154 -4.72 -1.18 21.71
CA GLN A 154 -3.81 -1.94 22.59
C GLN A 154 -2.63 -1.10 23.10
N SER A 155 -2.18 -0.11 22.33
CA SER A 155 -1.06 0.77 22.72
C SER A 155 -1.45 1.95 23.62
N GLY A 156 -2.74 2.23 23.83
CA GLY A 156 -3.20 3.24 24.80
C GLY A 156 -2.84 4.69 24.44
N GLU A 157 -2.21 4.92 23.30
CA GLU A 157 -1.96 6.25 22.74
C GLU A 157 -3.13 6.64 21.83
N ASN A 158 -3.89 7.62 22.27
CA ASN A 158 -4.88 8.33 21.46
C ASN A 158 -4.10 9.31 20.55
N PRO A 159 -3.98 9.08 19.23
CA PRO A 159 -3.33 10.04 18.36
C PRO A 159 -4.26 11.23 18.19
N SER A 160 -3.84 12.37 18.74
CA SER A 160 -4.54 13.67 18.63
C SER A 160 -4.37 14.31 17.26
#